data_AF-A0A6P0U6H0-F1
#
_entry.id   AF-A0A6P0U6H0-F1
#
_cell.length_a   1.000
_cell.length_b   1.000
_cell.length_c   1.000
_cell.angle_alpha   90.00
_cell.angle_beta   90.00
_cell.angle_gamma   90.00
#
_symmetry.space_group_name_H-M   'P 1'
#
loop_
_entity.id
_entity.type
_entity.pdbx_description
1 polymer ?
#
loop_
_entity_poly.entity_id
_entity_poly.type
_entity_poly.pdbx_seq_one_letter_code
_entity_poly.pdbx_strand_id
1 'polypeptide(L)'
;MTIQYYNGSACKVEEVFGWGRCTVELGLHEKRTGIICLGRQKTRCSNKPWEEKHPEAAAFLFELAEAHCRQDPGFQSTRLYPRLTAAKTLKQLRNYGFA
;
A
#
# COMPACT_ATOMS: atom_id res chain seq x y z
N MET A 1 -16.21 -5.08 -13.38
CA MET A 1 -15.10 -5.70 -12.64
C MET A 1 -15.12 -5.35 -11.16
N THR A 2 -14.51 -4.25 -10.69
CA THR A 2 -14.39 -3.94 -9.24
C THR A 2 -15.71 -3.89 -8.47
N ILE A 3 -16.72 -3.19 -9.00
CA ILE A 3 -18.03 -3.09 -8.35
C ILE A 3 -18.75 -4.45 -8.35
N GLN A 4 -18.68 -5.16 -9.48
CA GLN A 4 -19.39 -6.42 -9.69
C GLN A 4 -18.85 -7.58 -8.84
N TYR A 5 -17.52 -7.70 -8.73
CA TYR A 5 -16.88 -8.85 -8.08
C TYR A 5 -16.38 -8.56 -6.66
N TYR A 6 -16.10 -7.29 -6.33
CA TYR A 6 -15.47 -6.92 -5.05
C TYR A 6 -16.24 -5.86 -4.28
N ASN A 7 -17.48 -5.58 -4.67
CA ASN A 7 -18.35 -4.59 -4.03
C ASN A 7 -17.71 -3.19 -3.90
N GLY A 8 -16.84 -2.82 -4.85
CA GLY A 8 -16.11 -1.54 -4.79
C GLY A 8 -14.96 -1.50 -3.77
N SER A 9 -14.59 -2.62 -3.15
CA SER A 9 -13.52 -2.63 -2.15
C SER A 9 -12.14 -2.50 -2.79
N ALA A 10 -11.48 -1.35 -2.57
CA ALA A 10 -10.12 -1.12 -3.06
C ALA A 10 -9.10 -2.09 -2.45
N CYS A 11 -9.27 -2.48 -1.19
CA CYS A 11 -8.39 -3.44 -0.52
C CYS A 11 -8.38 -4.82 -1.21
N LYS A 12 -9.56 -5.36 -1.55
CA LYS A 12 -9.66 -6.67 -2.19
C LYS A 12 -9.09 -6.66 -3.62
N VAL A 13 -9.23 -5.53 -4.31
CA VAL A 13 -8.70 -5.36 -5.67
C VAL A 13 -7.18 -5.24 -5.66
N GLU A 14 -6.61 -4.54 -4.67
CA GLU A 14 -5.16 -4.48 -4.46
C GLU A 14 -4.60 -5.89 -4.19
N GLU A 15 -5.25 -6.66 -3.32
CA GLU A 15 -4.83 -8.01 -2.98
C GLU A 15 -4.90 -8.98 -4.18
N VAL A 16 -5.96 -8.94 -4.98
CA VAL A 16 -6.17 -9.91 -6.08
C VAL A 16 -5.50 -9.48 -7.38
N PHE A 17 -5.48 -8.18 -7.71
CA PHE A 17 -4.96 -7.68 -9.00
C PHE A 17 -3.70 -6.84 -8.87
N GLY A 18 -3.23 -6.52 -7.67
CA GLY A 18 -2.09 -5.64 -7.45
C GLY A 18 -2.34 -4.18 -7.82
N TRP A 19 -3.61 -3.76 -7.97
CA TRP A 19 -3.93 -2.37 -8.32
C TRP A 19 -3.87 -1.48 -7.09
N GLY A 20 -3.15 -0.36 -7.17
CA GLY A 20 -3.03 0.58 -6.06
C GLY A 20 -4.39 1.12 -5.61
N ARG A 21 -4.65 1.08 -4.29
CA ARG A 21 -5.94 1.49 -3.69
C ARG A 21 -6.42 2.87 -4.12
N CYS A 22 -5.54 3.86 -4.12
CA CYS A 22 -5.87 5.24 -4.51
C CYS A 22 -6.38 5.32 -5.96
N THR A 23 -5.79 4.52 -6.87
CA THR A 23 -6.21 4.47 -8.28
C THR A 23 -7.59 3.85 -8.41
N VAL A 24 -7.86 2.79 -7.65
CA VAL A 24 -9.16 2.13 -7.63
C VAL A 24 -10.24 3.06 -7.07
N GLU A 25 -9.97 3.71 -5.93
CA GLU A 25 -10.88 4.67 -5.31
C GLU A 25 -11.17 5.85 -6.25
N LEU A 26 -10.15 6.41 -6.89
CA LEU A 26 -10.32 7.48 -7.88
C LEU A 26 -11.24 7.03 -9.02
N GLY A 27 -10.99 5.87 -9.63
CA GLY A 27 -11.82 5.36 -10.72
C GLY A 27 -13.27 5.07 -10.28
N LEU A 28 -13.48 4.65 -9.03
CA LEU A 28 -14.83 4.50 -8.47
C LEU A 28 -15.53 5.85 -8.30
N HIS A 29 -14.82 6.88 -7.85
CA HIS A 29 -15.36 8.23 -7.70
C HIS A 29 -15.66 8.90 -9.03
N GLU A 30 -14.78 8.78 -10.03
CA GLU A 30 -14.99 9.24 -11.40
C GLU A 30 -16.23 8.58 -11.99
N LYS A 31 -16.35 7.25 -11.86
CA LYS A 31 -17.53 6.51 -12.33
C LYS A 31 -18.82 6.96 -11.62
N ARG A 32 -18.77 7.24 -10.31
CA ARG A 32 -19.94 7.70 -9.54
C ARG A 32 -20.39 9.10 -9.95
N THR A 33 -19.46 9.99 -10.26
CA THR A 33 -19.72 11.42 -10.52
C THR A 33 -19.88 11.75 -12.00
N GLY A 34 -19.42 10.87 -12.90
CA GLY A 34 -19.32 11.14 -14.33
C GLY A 34 -18.20 12.12 -14.69
N ILE A 35 -17.37 12.52 -13.71
CA ILE A 35 -16.25 13.43 -13.89
C ILE A 35 -14.99 12.61 -14.18
N ILE A 36 -14.18 13.06 -15.13
CA ILE A 36 -12.87 12.47 -15.42
C ILE A 36 -11.79 13.35 -14.79
N CYS A 37 -11.04 12.81 -13.83
CA CYS A 37 -9.94 13.52 -13.20
C CYS A 37 -8.69 13.47 -14.10
N LEU A 38 -8.36 14.60 -14.70
CA LEU A 38 -7.13 14.78 -15.47
C LEU A 38 -5.94 14.81 -14.52
N GLY A 39 -5.20 13.71 -14.44
CA GLY A 39 -4.01 13.59 -13.63
C GLY A 39 -2.76 13.30 -14.45
N ARG A 40 -1.66 13.08 -13.73
CA ARG A 40 -0.37 12.65 -14.30
C ARG A 40 -0.23 11.14 -14.41
N GLN A 41 -1.34 10.39 -14.45
CA GLN A 41 -1.33 8.91 -14.44
C GLN A 41 -0.41 8.37 -15.53
N LYS A 42 -0.49 8.90 -16.77
CA LYS A 42 0.37 8.49 -17.90
C LYS A 42 1.88 8.58 -17.61
N THR A 43 2.31 9.54 -16.78
CA THR A 43 3.73 9.74 -16.44
C THR A 43 4.15 9.00 -15.16
N ARG A 44 3.19 8.63 -14.30
CA ARG A 44 3.43 8.03 -12.98
C ARG A 44 3.33 6.50 -13.01
N CYS A 45 2.52 5.94 -13.92
CA CYS A 45 2.26 4.50 -14.00
C CYS A 45 3.45 3.64 -14.47
N SER A 46 4.47 4.24 -15.08
CA SER A 46 5.64 3.49 -15.59
C SER A 46 6.77 3.35 -14.56
N ASN A 47 6.66 4.00 -13.41
CA ASN A 47 7.72 3.97 -12.42
C ASN A 47 7.59 2.70 -11.58
N LYS A 48 8.66 1.91 -11.51
CA LYS A 48 8.72 0.74 -10.63
C LYS A 48 8.47 1.16 -9.18
N PRO A 49 7.77 0.33 -8.38
CA PRO A 49 7.61 0.58 -6.97
C PRO A 49 8.98 0.71 -6.29
N TRP A 50 9.02 1.48 -5.20
CA TRP A 50 10.27 1.73 -4.48
C TRP A 50 10.92 0.45 -3.96
N GLU A 51 10.09 -0.52 -3.53
CA GLU A 51 10.54 -1.82 -3.01
C GLU A 51 11.30 -2.64 -4.07
N GLU A 52 10.92 -2.55 -5.35
CA GLU A 52 11.66 -3.18 -6.45
C GLU A 52 13.01 -2.51 -6.73
N LYS A 53 13.15 -1.22 -6.42
CA LYS A 53 14.39 -0.48 -6.63
C LYS A 53 15.38 -0.68 -5.49
N HIS A 54 14.87 -0.93 -4.28
CA HIS A 54 15.65 -1.09 -3.07
C HIS A 54 15.23 -2.37 -2.33
N PRO A 55 15.49 -3.56 -2.92
CA PRO A 55 14.99 -4.83 -2.39
C PRO A 55 15.54 -5.14 -1.00
N GLU A 56 16.80 -4.80 -0.71
CA GLU A 56 17.42 -5.02 0.59
C GLU A 56 16.77 -4.16 1.69
N ALA A 57 16.52 -2.89 1.40
CA ALA A 57 15.86 -1.99 2.33
C ALA A 57 14.39 -2.39 2.55
N ALA A 58 13.71 -2.87 1.51
CA ALA A 58 12.35 -3.38 1.62
C ALA A 58 12.28 -4.66 2.47
N ALA A 59 13.20 -5.61 2.27
CA ALA A 59 13.28 -6.82 3.07
C ALA A 59 13.53 -6.50 4.54
N PHE A 60 14.48 -5.60 4.84
CA PHE A 60 14.73 -5.14 6.20
C PHE A 60 13.49 -4.49 6.84
N LEU A 61 12.77 -3.65 6.10
CA LEU A 61 11.53 -3.05 6.58
C LEU A 61 10.47 -4.10 6.90
N PHE A 62 10.39 -5.16 6.09
CA PHE A 62 9.44 -6.24 6.28
C PHE A 62 9.76 -7.02 7.56
N GLU A 63 11.01 -7.44 7.76
CA GLU A 63 11.45 -8.12 8.99
C GLU A 63 11.22 -7.26 10.25
N LEU A 64 11.55 -5.98 10.17
CA LEU A 64 11.33 -5.03 11.25
C LEU A 64 9.84 -4.86 11.57
N ALA A 65 9.00 -4.78 10.55
CA ALA A 65 7.56 -4.69 10.72
C ALA A 65 7.03 -5.97 11.37
N GLU A 66 7.42 -7.15 10.88
CA GLU A 66 7.00 -8.46 11.38
C GLU A 66 7.35 -8.65 12.87
N ALA A 67 8.56 -8.26 13.28
CA ALA A 67 8.99 -8.33 14.68
C ALA A 67 8.17 -7.44 15.64
N HIS A 68 7.58 -6.35 15.11
CA HIS A 68 6.77 -5.40 15.88
C HIS A 68 5.26 -5.50 15.62
N CYS A 69 4.86 -6.42 14.74
CA CYS A 69 3.49 -6.66 14.35
C CYS A 69 2.73 -7.36 15.46
N ARG A 70 1.50 -6.90 15.72
CA ARG A 70 0.55 -7.57 16.59
C ARG A 70 -0.74 -7.81 15.84
N GLN A 71 -1.41 -8.89 16.20
CA GLN A 71 -2.78 -9.11 15.76
C GLN A 71 -3.66 -7.94 16.16
N ASP A 72 -4.62 -7.63 15.29
CA ASP A 72 -5.68 -6.68 15.57
C ASP A 72 -6.29 -6.95 16.97
N PRO A 73 -6.23 -5.98 17.91
CA PRO A 73 -6.76 -6.16 19.25
C PRO A 73 -8.24 -6.54 19.27
N GLY A 74 -8.99 -6.14 18.24
CA GLY A 74 -10.41 -6.47 18.12
C GLY A 74 -10.67 -7.84 17.50
N PHE A 75 -9.65 -8.55 17.00
CA PHE A 75 -9.78 -9.81 16.26
C PHE A 75 -10.76 -9.75 15.07
N GLN A 76 -11.02 -8.54 14.55
CA GLN A 76 -11.97 -8.31 13.45
C GLN A 76 -11.34 -8.55 12.09
N SER A 77 -10.00 -8.60 12.04
CA SER A 77 -9.24 -8.80 10.82
C SER A 77 -8.03 -9.70 11.05
N THR A 78 -7.63 -10.41 9.99
CA THR A 78 -6.38 -11.19 9.93
C THR A 78 -5.15 -10.29 9.72
N ARG A 79 -5.34 -8.96 9.66
CA ARG A 79 -4.25 -8.01 9.42
C ARG A 79 -3.41 -7.86 10.69
N LEU A 80 -2.10 -7.78 10.48
CA LEU A 80 -1.15 -7.44 11.52
C LEU A 80 -0.89 -5.94 11.50
N TYR A 81 -0.92 -5.33 12.67
CA TYR A 81 -0.64 -3.91 12.85
C TYR A 81 0.71 -3.73 13.55
N PRO A 82 1.69 -3.10 12.88
CA PRO A 82 2.98 -2.83 13.49
C PRO A 82 2.84 -1.73 14.54
N ARG A 83 3.33 -1.96 15.77
CA ARG A 83 3.53 -0.90 16.77
C ARG A 83 4.83 -0.14 16.51
N LEU A 84 4.95 0.40 15.31
CA LEU A 84 6.13 1.11 14.83
C LEU A 84 5.70 2.43 14.21
N THR A 85 6.31 3.53 14.63
CA THR A 85 6.08 4.85 14.02
C THR A 85 7.08 5.06 12.88
N ALA A 86 6.64 5.68 11.78
CA ALA A 86 7.50 5.98 10.63
C ALA A 86 8.82 6.67 11.02
N ALA A 87 8.79 7.60 11.99
CA ALA A 87 10.00 8.27 12.48
C ALA A 87 11.01 7.31 13.12
N LYS A 88 10.55 6.27 13.82
CA LYS A 88 11.41 5.25 14.42
C LYS A 88 11.99 4.33 13.34
N THR A 89 11.16 3.92 12.38
CA THR A 89 11.56 3.11 11.22
C THR A 89 12.67 3.79 10.42
N LEU A 90 12.52 5.09 10.13
CA LEU A 90 13.51 5.87 9.38
C LEU A 90 14.84 5.97 10.13
N LYS A 91 14.82 6.12 11.46
CA LYS A 91 16.04 6.09 12.27
C LYS A 91 16.74 4.74 12.18
N GLN A 92 15.98 3.64 12.24
CA GLN A 92 16.54 2.30 12.11
C GLN A 92 17.14 2.10 10.72
N LEU A 93 16.43 2.44 9.64
CA LEU A 93 16.97 2.37 8.28
C LEU A 93 18.31 3.10 8.12
N ARG A 94 18.41 4.34 8.62
CA ARG A 94 19.67 5.11 8.59
C ARG A 94 20.79 4.43 9.37
N ASN A 95 20.49 3.87 10.54
CA ASN A 95 21.47 3.16 11.35
C ASN A 95 22.02 1.91 10.64
N TYR A 96 21.20 1.25 9.82
CA TYR A 96 21.60 0.11 9.00
C TYR A 96 22.28 0.51 7.67
N GLY A 97 22.44 1.82 7.40
CA GLY A 97 23.16 2.32 6.22
C GLY A 97 22.29 2.43 4.95
N PHE A 98 20.99 2.19 5.05
CA PHE A 98 20.05 2.45 3.96
C PHE A 98 19.70 3.96 3.99
N ALA A 99 20.33 4.73 3.10
CA ALA A 99 20.14 6.17 2.95
C ALA A 99 19.30 6.51 1.71
#